data_AF-A0A6L4Z8B0-F1
#
_entry.id   AF-A0A6L4Z8B0-F1
#
_cell.length_a   1.000
_cell.length_b   1.000
_cell.length_c   1.000
_cell.angle_alpha   90.00
_cell.angle_beta   90.00
_cell.angle_gamma   90.00
#
_symmetry.space_group_name_H-M   'P 1'
#
loop_
_entity.id
_entity.type
_entity.pdbx_description
1 polymer ?
#
loop_
_entity_poly.entity_id
_entity_poly.type
_entity_poly.pdbx_seq_one_letter_code
_entity_poly.pdbx_strand_id
1 'polypeptide(L)'
;MYQTHKTYITPDMKMSELIIENPSLLLLLEHFEIDFAVKEKTIEQICAENKIDLPVFLVFGNLYNGFYPDEKEITALEDISSIILFLKNSHRFYKHDKYPELKYFIGQLHERHNTEDILLIEKFFNEYFEEVLEHLDYEESVAFPYICRLIEKERIEQNNDFSAKEYSDHHTDIETKLTDLKNLLLKHISLKNDLSLRRKFLFSLFELEFDLNIHSIIEEKILLPLVGKIETEPENG
;
A
#
# COMPACT_ATOMS: atom_id res chain seq x y z
N MET A 1 -11.88 7.27 -10.86
CA MET A 1 -11.93 5.80 -11.02
C MET A 1 -12.51 5.48 -12.37
N TYR A 2 -11.65 5.41 -13.37
CA TYR A 2 -11.99 4.79 -14.64
C TYR A 2 -11.58 3.33 -14.51
N GLN A 3 -12.55 2.40 -14.57
CA GLN A 3 -12.44 1.19 -15.39
C GLN A 3 -13.70 0.30 -15.28
N THR A 4 -14.15 -0.15 -16.45
CA THR A 4 -15.11 -1.24 -16.66
C THR A 4 -14.45 -2.50 -17.27
N HIS A 5 -13.13 -2.44 -17.52
CA HIS A 5 -12.34 -3.53 -18.10
C HIS A 5 -11.10 -3.73 -17.24
N LYS A 6 -10.80 -4.99 -16.90
CA LYS A 6 -9.61 -5.39 -16.14
C LYS A 6 -8.72 -6.22 -17.06
N THR A 7 -7.49 -5.78 -17.29
CA THR A 7 -6.51 -6.52 -18.09
C THR A 7 -5.54 -7.27 -17.18
N TYR A 8 -5.43 -8.59 -17.36
CA TYR A 8 -4.43 -9.37 -16.65
C TYR A 8 -3.06 -9.12 -17.32
N ILE A 9 -2.09 -8.66 -16.53
CA ILE A 9 -0.78 -8.19 -16.95
C ILE A 9 0.13 -9.38 -17.28
N THR A 10 0.76 -9.35 -18.46
CA THR A 10 1.75 -10.35 -18.92
C THR A 10 3.09 -9.67 -19.31
N PRO A 11 4.22 -10.39 -19.31
CA PRO A 11 5.56 -9.81 -19.50
C PRO A 11 5.77 -8.97 -20.78
N ASP A 12 5.07 -9.34 -21.86
CA ASP A 12 5.19 -8.76 -23.20
C ASP A 12 4.33 -7.51 -23.41
N MET A 13 3.41 -7.20 -22.50
CA MET A 13 2.58 -6.00 -22.58
C MET A 13 3.41 -4.74 -22.33
N LYS A 14 2.99 -3.64 -22.98
CA LYS A 14 3.61 -2.33 -22.80
C LYS A 14 3.05 -1.62 -21.58
N MET A 15 3.94 -1.10 -20.73
CA MET A 15 3.53 -0.42 -19.50
C MET A 15 2.75 0.87 -19.78
N SER A 16 3.07 1.59 -20.87
CA SER A 16 2.36 2.82 -21.24
C SER A 16 0.89 2.58 -21.57
N GLU A 17 0.57 1.49 -22.27
CA GLU A 17 -0.80 1.09 -22.60
C GLU A 17 -1.58 0.72 -21.33
N LEU A 18 -0.93 -0.01 -20.41
CA LEU A 18 -1.52 -0.41 -19.14
C LEU A 18 -1.83 0.79 -18.23
N ILE A 19 -0.92 1.77 -18.13
CA ILE A 19 -1.16 3.01 -17.35
C ILE A 19 -2.32 3.82 -17.93
N ILE A 20 -2.43 3.90 -19.26
CA ILE A 20 -3.56 4.59 -19.90
C ILE A 20 -4.87 3.89 -19.58
N GLU A 21 -4.87 2.55 -19.53
CA GLU A 21 -6.03 1.76 -19.14
C GLU A 21 -6.37 1.98 -17.66
N ASN A 22 -5.39 1.78 -16.76
CA ASN A 22 -5.51 1.90 -15.31
C ASN A 22 -4.45 2.86 -14.75
N PRO A 23 -4.78 4.13 -14.54
CA PRO A 23 -3.85 5.12 -13.98
C PRO A 23 -3.35 4.81 -12.57
N SER A 24 -4.04 3.95 -11.80
CA SER A 24 -3.57 3.54 -10.48
C SER A 24 -2.24 2.78 -10.53
N LEU A 25 -1.85 2.24 -11.69
CA LEU A 25 -0.53 1.65 -11.89
C LEU A 25 0.63 2.65 -11.77
N LEU A 26 0.36 3.97 -11.75
CA LEU A 26 1.38 4.96 -11.41
C LEU A 26 1.88 4.79 -9.97
N LEU A 27 1.00 4.42 -9.02
CA LEU A 27 1.37 4.14 -7.63
C LEU A 27 2.27 2.90 -7.56
N LEU A 28 1.91 1.83 -8.28
CA LEU A 28 2.75 0.64 -8.42
C LEU A 28 4.17 1.00 -8.89
N LEU A 29 4.28 1.83 -9.93
CA LEU A 29 5.58 2.25 -10.44
C LEU A 29 6.36 3.10 -9.44
N GLU A 30 5.69 4.01 -8.72
CA GLU A 30 6.30 4.83 -7.69
C GLU A 30 6.88 3.99 -6.55
N HIS A 31 6.15 2.98 -6.09
CA HIS A 31 6.61 2.07 -5.02
C HIS A 31 7.77 1.16 -5.46
N PHE A 32 7.84 0.83 -6.75
CA PHE A 32 9.01 0.18 -7.36
C PHE A 32 10.15 1.16 -7.71
N GLU A 33 9.99 2.46 -7.44
CA GLU A 33 10.93 3.53 -7.82
C GLU A 33 11.25 3.56 -9.33
N ILE A 34 10.25 3.25 -10.17
CA ILE A 34 10.32 3.28 -11.63
C ILE A 34 9.81 4.64 -12.16
N ASP A 35 10.57 5.27 -13.05
CA ASP A 35 10.16 6.49 -13.76
C ASP A 35 8.92 6.26 -14.64
N PHE A 36 7.96 7.19 -14.62
CA PHE A 36 6.72 7.12 -15.41
C PHE A 36 6.95 7.23 -16.93
N ALA A 37 8.11 7.71 -17.38
CA ALA A 37 8.50 7.78 -18.79
C ALA A 37 8.93 6.41 -19.35
N VAL A 38 8.01 5.43 -19.30
CA VAL A 38 8.23 4.01 -19.67
C VAL A 38 8.41 3.75 -21.17
N LYS A 39 8.08 4.72 -22.04
CA LYS A 39 8.20 4.63 -23.51
C LYS A 39 7.40 3.42 -24.07
N GLU A 40 7.97 2.75 -25.07
CA GLU A 40 7.40 1.56 -25.73
C GLU A 40 7.89 0.25 -25.09
N LYS A 41 8.45 0.31 -23.87
CA LYS A 41 9.06 -0.86 -23.23
C LYS A 41 8.01 -1.83 -22.71
N THR A 42 8.31 -3.11 -22.81
CA THR A 42 7.52 -4.17 -22.18
C THR A 42 7.79 -4.23 -20.68
N ILE A 43 6.91 -4.88 -19.92
CA ILE A 43 7.12 -5.11 -18.49
C ILE A 43 8.41 -5.88 -18.22
N GLU A 44 8.70 -6.91 -19.00
CA GLU A 44 9.95 -7.68 -18.87
C GLU A 44 11.19 -6.77 -19.01
N GLN A 45 11.17 -5.85 -19.99
CA GLN A 45 12.26 -4.91 -20.21
C GLN A 45 12.40 -3.92 -19.04
N ILE A 46 11.28 -3.42 -18.53
CA ILE A 46 11.26 -2.49 -17.39
C ILE A 46 11.79 -3.18 -16.12
N CYS A 47 11.35 -4.41 -15.84
CA CYS A 47 11.82 -5.18 -14.68
C CYS A 47 13.33 -5.44 -14.78
N ALA A 48 13.80 -5.88 -15.96
CA ALA A 48 15.21 -6.16 -16.19
C ALA A 48 16.12 -4.92 -16.01
N GLU A 49 15.68 -3.75 -16.49
CA GLU A 49 16.45 -2.50 -16.37
C GLU A 49 16.52 -1.98 -14.93
N ASN A 50 15.43 -2.14 -14.17
CA ASN A 50 15.33 -1.67 -12.79
C ASN A 50 15.76 -2.74 -11.77
N LYS A 51 16.17 -3.93 -12.23
CA LYS A 51 16.56 -5.08 -11.40
C LYS A 51 15.45 -5.51 -10.44
N ILE A 52 14.22 -5.52 -10.93
CA ILE A 52 13.03 -5.99 -10.22
C ILE A 52 12.75 -7.41 -10.66
N ASP A 53 12.44 -8.29 -9.71
CA ASP A 53 11.99 -9.63 -10.00
C ASP A 53 10.66 -9.60 -10.77
N LEU A 54 10.66 -10.19 -11.97
CA LEU A 54 9.51 -10.16 -12.88
C LEU A 54 8.26 -10.82 -12.25
N PRO A 55 8.35 -12.02 -11.63
CA PRO A 55 7.25 -12.59 -10.87
C PRO A 55 6.66 -11.64 -9.82
N VAL A 56 7.47 -10.99 -8.99
CA VAL A 56 7.00 -10.00 -7.99
C VAL A 56 6.22 -8.87 -8.68
N PHE A 57 6.77 -8.28 -9.74
CA PHE A 57 6.11 -7.20 -10.47
C PHE A 57 4.76 -7.64 -11.05
N LEU A 58 4.70 -8.83 -11.67
CA LEU A 58 3.47 -9.33 -12.27
C LEU A 58 2.38 -9.58 -11.23
N VAL A 59 2.73 -10.16 -10.09
CA VAL A 59 1.76 -10.40 -9.00
C VAL A 59 1.21 -9.07 -8.49
N PHE A 60 2.07 -8.09 -8.24
CA PHE A 60 1.63 -6.79 -7.71
C PHE A 60 0.85 -6.00 -8.76
N GLY A 61 1.32 -5.94 -10.00
CA GLY A 61 0.61 -5.26 -11.08
C GLY A 61 -0.78 -5.85 -11.32
N ASN A 62 -0.92 -7.17 -11.28
CA ASN A 62 -2.22 -7.83 -11.38
C ASN A 62 -3.12 -7.52 -10.19
N LEU A 63 -2.55 -7.39 -8.99
CA LEU A 63 -3.28 -6.95 -7.80
C LEU A 63 -3.82 -5.52 -7.95
N TYR A 64 -3.02 -4.58 -8.49
CA TYR A 64 -3.48 -3.23 -8.84
C TYR A 64 -4.58 -3.21 -9.92
N ASN A 65 -4.62 -4.21 -10.81
CA ASN A 65 -5.71 -4.42 -11.76
C ASN A 65 -6.89 -5.23 -11.18
N GLY A 66 -6.84 -5.57 -9.89
CA GLY A 66 -7.90 -6.25 -9.16
C GLY A 66 -8.02 -7.75 -9.49
N PHE A 67 -6.90 -8.39 -9.83
CA PHE A 67 -6.73 -9.84 -9.88
C PHE A 67 -5.93 -10.29 -8.66
N TYR A 68 -6.50 -11.19 -7.87
CA TYR A 68 -5.87 -11.68 -6.65
C TYR A 68 -5.01 -12.91 -6.98
N PRO A 69 -3.79 -13.01 -6.43
CA PRO A 69 -2.91 -14.12 -6.72
C PRO A 69 -3.43 -15.42 -6.13
N ASP A 70 -3.15 -16.53 -6.81
CA ASP A 70 -3.34 -17.87 -6.27
C ASP A 70 -2.10 -18.38 -5.51
N GLU A 71 -2.23 -19.52 -4.81
CA GLU A 71 -1.13 -20.09 -4.02
C GLU A 71 0.12 -20.41 -4.87
N LYS A 72 -0.04 -20.77 -6.15
CA LYS A 72 1.09 -21.12 -7.02
C LYS A 72 1.90 -19.90 -7.40
N GLU A 73 1.22 -18.81 -7.74
CA GLU A 73 1.86 -17.51 -8.00
C GLU A 73 2.67 -17.06 -6.79
N ILE A 74 2.11 -17.17 -5.58
CA ILE A 74 2.81 -16.83 -4.33
C ILE A 74 4.02 -17.74 -4.10
N THR A 75 3.90 -19.06 -4.32
CA THR A 75 5.03 -19.99 -4.13
C THR A 75 6.20 -19.78 -5.08
N ALA A 76 5.98 -19.13 -6.23
CA ALA A 76 7.02 -18.85 -7.20
C ALA A 76 7.86 -17.60 -6.85
N LEU A 77 7.47 -16.86 -5.79
CA LEU A 77 8.19 -15.68 -5.35
C LEU A 77 9.42 -16.09 -4.52
N GLU A 78 10.59 -15.68 -4.99
CA GLU A 78 11.87 -15.98 -4.34
C GLU A 78 12.47 -14.74 -3.67
N ASP A 79 12.02 -13.54 -4.02
CA ASP A 79 12.62 -12.27 -3.57
C ASP A 79 11.76 -11.53 -2.55
N ILE A 80 11.76 -12.03 -1.30
CA ILE A 80 11.10 -11.35 -0.17
C ILE A 80 11.72 -9.98 0.10
N SER A 81 13.01 -9.78 -0.20
CA SER A 81 13.66 -8.48 -0.03
C SER A 81 13.05 -7.42 -0.95
N SER A 82 12.73 -7.76 -2.20
CA SER A 82 11.99 -6.88 -3.11
C SER A 82 10.58 -6.57 -2.62
N ILE A 83 9.87 -7.53 -2.02
CA ILE A 83 8.54 -7.31 -1.42
C ILE A 83 8.64 -6.32 -0.26
N ILE A 84 9.58 -6.51 0.66
CA ILE A 84 9.80 -5.59 1.80
C ILE A 84 10.20 -4.20 1.30
N LEU A 85 11.07 -4.11 0.29
CA LEU A 85 11.46 -2.83 -0.29
C LEU A 85 10.25 -2.09 -0.88
N PHE A 86 9.39 -2.79 -1.61
CA PHE A 86 8.15 -2.24 -2.14
C PHE A 86 7.27 -1.67 -1.01
N LEU A 87 6.99 -2.47 0.04
CA LEU A 87 6.18 -2.04 1.19
C LEU A 87 6.78 -0.79 1.88
N LYS A 88 8.10 -0.77 2.10
CA LYS A 88 8.79 0.40 2.69
C LYS A 88 8.67 1.64 1.80
N ASN A 89 8.66 1.49 0.49
CA ASN A 89 8.45 2.61 -0.41
C ASN A 89 6.99 3.10 -0.35
N SER A 90 6.01 2.20 -0.20
CA SER A 90 4.61 2.56 0.11
C SER A 90 4.53 3.39 1.40
N HIS A 91 5.27 3.01 2.44
CA HIS A 91 5.30 3.75 3.72
C HIS A 91 5.80 5.17 3.52
N ARG A 92 6.87 5.35 2.72
CA ARG A 92 7.42 6.68 2.41
C ARG A 92 6.37 7.54 1.72
N PHE A 93 5.65 6.99 0.74
CA PHE A 93 4.54 7.66 0.08
C PHE A 93 3.42 8.06 1.06
N TYR A 94 3.01 7.17 1.97
CA TYR A 94 2.00 7.49 2.98
C TYR A 94 2.44 8.61 3.93
N LYS A 95 3.68 8.50 4.45
CA LYS A 95 4.26 9.40 5.45
C LYS A 95 4.58 10.78 4.88
N HIS A 96 5.11 10.83 3.66
CA HIS A 96 5.72 12.06 3.12
C HIS A 96 4.90 12.74 2.03
N ASP A 97 3.96 12.04 1.40
CA ASP A 97 3.11 12.62 0.35
C ASP A 97 1.65 12.67 0.78
N LYS A 98 1.05 11.51 1.10
CA LYS A 98 -0.40 11.43 1.38
C LYS A 98 -0.80 12.13 2.67
N TYR A 99 -0.10 11.87 3.77
CA TYR A 99 -0.44 12.51 5.04
C TYR A 99 -0.31 14.04 4.98
N PRO A 100 0.79 14.63 4.47
CA PRO A 100 0.89 16.08 4.30
C PRO A 100 -0.18 16.67 3.36
N GLU A 101 -0.49 16.01 2.26
CA GLU A 101 -1.54 16.45 1.32
C GLU A 101 -2.91 16.50 2.00
N LEU A 102 -3.29 15.43 2.70
CA LEU A 102 -4.58 15.33 3.37
C LEU A 102 -4.69 16.32 4.55
N LYS A 103 -3.61 16.48 5.32
CA LYS A 103 -3.52 17.47 6.40
C LYS A 103 -3.69 18.89 5.87
N TYR A 104 -3.07 19.20 4.73
CA TYR A 104 -3.27 20.48 4.06
C TYR A 104 -4.73 20.72 3.68
N PHE A 105 -5.42 19.72 3.13
CA PHE A 105 -6.84 19.87 2.78
C PHE A 105 -7.73 20.08 4.00
N ILE A 106 -7.48 19.38 5.11
CA ILE A 106 -8.22 19.58 6.36
C ILE A 106 -7.98 20.98 6.92
N GLY A 107 -6.74 21.47 6.93
CA GLY A 107 -6.44 22.84 7.36
C GLY A 107 -7.18 23.89 6.51
N GLN A 108 -7.23 23.70 5.20
CA GLN A 108 -8.00 24.57 4.30
C GLN A 108 -9.51 24.51 4.56
N LEU A 109 -10.05 23.33 4.92
CA LEU A 109 -11.46 23.20 5.30
C LEU A 109 -11.72 23.92 6.62
N HIS A 110 -10.84 23.78 7.61
CA HIS A 110 -10.93 24.44 8.90
C HIS A 110 -10.91 25.97 8.76
N GLU A 111 -9.98 26.51 7.99
CA GLU A 111 -9.86 27.96 7.75
C GLU A 111 -11.12 28.58 7.10
N ARG A 112 -11.77 27.83 6.19
CA ARG A 112 -12.94 28.31 5.44
C ARG A 112 -14.27 28.03 6.13
N HIS A 113 -14.34 26.92 6.85
CA HIS A 113 -15.54 26.39 7.49
C HIS A 113 -15.18 26.00 8.93
N ASN A 114 -15.00 27.01 9.79
CA ASN A 114 -14.73 26.81 11.21
C ASN A 114 -16.01 26.36 11.95
N THR A 115 -16.48 25.15 11.65
CA THR A 115 -17.63 24.51 12.27
C THR A 115 -17.19 23.39 13.22
N GLU A 116 -18.04 23.05 14.19
CA GLU A 116 -17.79 21.93 15.12
C GLU A 116 -17.57 20.61 14.37
N ASP A 117 -18.30 20.39 13.28
CA ASP A 117 -18.15 19.18 12.46
C ASP A 117 -16.74 19.07 11.84
N ILE A 118 -16.17 20.17 11.35
CA ILE A 118 -14.83 20.17 10.73
C ILE A 118 -13.74 19.97 11.79
N LEU A 119 -13.91 20.57 12.97
CA LEU A 119 -13.03 20.32 14.12
C LEU A 119 -13.03 18.85 14.54
N LEU A 120 -14.21 18.21 14.55
CA LEU A 120 -14.33 16.79 14.88
C LEU A 120 -13.65 15.90 13.83
N ILE A 121 -13.80 16.24 12.54
CA ILE A 121 -13.11 15.53 11.45
C ILE A 121 -11.60 15.67 11.57
N GLU A 122 -11.10 16.87 11.81
CA GLU A 122 -9.67 17.12 11.96
C GLU A 122 -9.10 16.31 13.12
N LYS A 123 -9.81 16.27 14.25
CA LYS A 123 -9.44 15.43 15.39
C LYS A 123 -9.41 13.95 15.01
N PHE A 124 -10.50 13.42 14.45
CA PHE A 124 -10.59 12.02 14.03
C PHE A 124 -9.47 11.66 13.05
N PHE A 125 -9.21 12.54 12.07
CA PHE A 125 -8.16 12.35 11.08
C PHE A 125 -6.78 12.29 11.71
N ASN A 126 -6.47 13.20 12.64
CA ASN A 126 -5.17 13.20 13.32
C ASN A 126 -4.97 11.93 14.15
N GLU A 127 -5.99 11.49 14.89
CA GLU A 127 -5.97 10.24 15.66
C GLU A 127 -5.78 9.03 14.72
N TYR A 128 -6.55 8.95 13.63
CA TYR A 128 -6.42 7.91 12.62
C TYR A 128 -5.00 7.84 12.03
N PHE A 129 -4.42 8.99 11.64
CA PHE A 129 -3.08 8.99 11.06
C PHE A 129 -1.98 8.69 12.07
N GLU A 130 -2.16 9.05 13.34
CA GLU A 130 -1.23 8.67 14.41
C GLU A 130 -1.14 7.14 14.52
N GLU A 131 -2.29 6.45 14.54
CA GLU A 131 -2.35 4.98 14.56
C GLU A 131 -1.73 4.35 13.31
N VAL A 132 -1.99 4.91 12.12
CA VAL A 132 -1.32 4.45 10.89
C VAL A 132 0.19 4.60 11.00
N LEU A 133 0.69 5.73 11.49
CA LEU A 133 2.14 5.94 11.65
C LEU A 133 2.75 4.97 12.66
N GLU A 134 2.10 4.74 13.79
CA GLU A 134 2.54 3.77 14.80
C GLU A 134 2.61 2.35 14.22
N HIS A 135 1.61 1.95 13.43
CA HIS A 135 1.61 0.68 12.72
C HIS A 135 2.80 0.56 11.76
N LEU A 136 2.95 1.52 10.83
CA LEU A 136 4.06 1.49 9.86
C LEU A 136 5.45 1.53 10.53
N ASP A 137 5.58 2.24 11.66
CA ASP A 137 6.82 2.27 12.44
C ASP A 137 7.10 0.93 13.14
N TYR A 138 6.08 0.22 13.62
CA TYR A 138 6.22 -1.14 14.14
C TYR A 138 6.71 -2.09 13.04
N GLU A 139 6.13 -2.01 11.85
CA GLU A 139 6.55 -2.85 10.72
C GLU A 139 8.02 -2.61 10.36
N GLU A 140 8.44 -1.34 10.26
CA GLU A 140 9.81 -0.99 9.89
C GLU A 140 10.85 -1.29 10.99
N SER A 141 10.48 -1.17 12.27
CA SER A 141 11.41 -1.31 13.40
C SER A 141 11.45 -2.72 14.00
N VAL A 142 10.38 -3.50 13.83
CA VAL A 142 10.24 -4.83 14.43
C VAL A 142 10.02 -5.90 13.36
N ALA A 143 8.95 -5.78 12.56
CA ALA A 143 8.52 -6.86 11.66
C ALA A 143 9.49 -7.10 10.50
N PHE A 144 9.80 -6.08 9.69
CA PHE A 144 10.72 -6.23 8.56
C PHE A 144 12.13 -6.64 9.01
N PRO A 145 12.72 -6.08 10.08
CA PRO A 145 13.99 -6.58 10.61
C PRO A 145 13.95 -8.04 11.05
N TYR A 146 12.85 -8.49 11.66
CA TYR A 146 12.66 -9.92 11.98
C TYR A 146 12.66 -10.79 10.72
N ILE A 147 11.88 -10.41 9.71
CA ILE A 147 11.77 -11.15 8.45
C ILE A 147 13.13 -11.21 7.73
N CYS A 148 13.89 -10.10 7.69
CA CYS A 148 15.22 -10.09 7.09
C CYS A 148 16.17 -11.09 7.77
N ARG A 149 16.22 -11.12 9.11
CA ARG A 149 17.06 -12.07 9.86
C ARG A 149 16.67 -13.52 9.59
N LEU A 150 15.37 -13.78 9.43
CA LEU A 150 14.86 -15.11 9.10
C LEU A 150 15.36 -15.58 7.73
N ILE A 151 15.32 -14.71 6.72
CA ILE A 151 15.80 -15.02 5.36
C ILE A 151 17.32 -15.23 5.33
N GLU A 152 18.06 -14.46 6.11
CA GLU A 152 19.52 -14.58 6.25
C GLU A 152 19.96 -15.82 7.05
N LYS A 153 18.99 -16.60 7.58
CA LYS A 153 19.21 -17.78 8.43
C LYS A 153 20.06 -17.46 9.66
N GLU A 154 19.93 -16.26 10.19
CA GLU A 154 20.55 -15.90 11.46
C GLU A 154 19.85 -16.65 12.61
N ARG A 155 20.59 -16.98 13.68
CA ARG A 155 19.97 -17.58 14.87
C ARG A 155 19.02 -16.57 15.51
N ILE A 156 17.73 -16.83 15.40
CA ILE A 156 16.69 -16.07 16.07
C ILE A 156 16.55 -16.61 17.50
N GLU A 157 16.81 -15.78 18.51
CA GLU A 157 16.54 -16.15 19.90
C GLU A 157 15.02 -16.26 20.13
N GLN A 158 14.56 -17.24 20.91
CA GLN A 158 13.13 -17.54 21.11
C GLN A 158 12.31 -16.43 21.81
N ASN A 159 12.93 -15.33 22.23
CA ASN A 159 12.21 -14.12 22.68
C ASN A 159 11.96 -13.23 21.46
N ASN A 160 10.94 -13.57 20.67
CA ASN A 160 10.53 -12.76 19.53
C ASN A 160 9.58 -11.66 19.97
N ASP A 161 9.96 -10.40 19.74
CA ASP A 161 9.10 -9.22 19.85
C ASP A 161 8.08 -9.12 18.69
N PHE A 162 8.16 -10.04 17.71
CA PHE A 162 7.27 -10.11 16.56
C PHE A 162 6.17 -11.17 16.74
N SER A 163 4.92 -10.77 16.51
CA SER A 163 3.76 -11.66 16.48
C SER A 163 3.00 -11.45 15.18
N ALA A 164 2.99 -12.47 14.31
CA ALA A 164 2.25 -12.41 13.03
C ALA A 164 0.74 -12.16 13.22
N LYS A 165 0.19 -12.55 14.37
CA LYS A 165 -1.19 -12.26 14.74
C LYS A 165 -1.40 -10.78 15.08
N GLU A 166 -0.54 -10.22 15.93
CA GLU A 166 -0.61 -8.79 16.27
C GLU A 166 -0.40 -7.94 15.00
N TYR A 167 0.54 -8.34 14.14
CA TYR A 167 0.80 -7.71 12.86
C TYR A 167 -0.45 -7.62 11.96
N SER A 168 -1.24 -8.69 11.83
CA SER A 168 -2.46 -8.70 10.99
C SER A 168 -3.69 -8.04 11.65
N ASP A 169 -3.84 -8.13 12.98
CA ASP A 169 -5.00 -7.56 13.67
C ASP A 169 -5.05 -6.02 13.53
N HIS A 170 -3.91 -5.35 13.37
CA HIS A 170 -3.84 -3.88 13.20
C HIS A 170 -4.32 -3.37 11.83
N HIS A 171 -4.22 -4.15 10.74
CA HIS A 171 -4.65 -3.72 9.40
C HIS A 171 -6.16 -3.49 9.29
N THR A 172 -6.96 -4.39 9.88
CA THR A 172 -8.43 -4.33 9.81
C THR A 172 -8.99 -3.03 10.42
N ASP A 173 -8.34 -2.52 11.47
CA ASP A 173 -8.78 -1.29 12.15
C ASP A 173 -8.48 -0.04 11.30
N ILE A 174 -7.31 0.02 10.67
CA ILE A 174 -6.90 1.11 9.78
C ILE A 174 -7.86 1.24 8.58
N GLU A 175 -8.19 0.14 7.92
CA GLU A 175 -9.08 0.16 6.74
C GLU A 175 -10.51 0.58 7.12
N THR A 176 -11.00 0.11 8.26
CA THR A 176 -12.33 0.42 8.76
C THR A 176 -12.46 1.91 9.11
N LYS A 177 -11.49 2.46 9.84
CA LYS A 177 -11.48 3.88 10.23
C LYS A 177 -11.42 4.82 9.03
N LEU A 178 -10.66 4.48 7.99
CA LEU A 178 -10.62 5.26 6.75
C LEU A 178 -11.96 5.22 6.00
N THR A 179 -12.59 4.05 5.97
CA THR A 179 -13.93 3.88 5.39
C THR A 179 -14.95 4.76 6.12
N ASP A 180 -14.91 4.78 7.45
CA ASP A 180 -15.78 5.59 8.28
C ASP A 180 -15.55 7.09 8.08
N LEU A 181 -14.30 7.55 7.99
CA LEU A 181 -13.97 8.94 7.66
C LEU A 181 -14.59 9.38 6.33
N LYS A 182 -14.42 8.57 5.27
CA LYS A 182 -15.01 8.87 3.96
C LYS A 182 -16.53 8.89 4.02
N ASN A 183 -17.15 7.93 4.71
CA ASN A 183 -18.59 7.87 4.90
C ASN A 183 -19.11 9.12 5.63
N LEU A 184 -18.41 9.56 6.67
CA LEU A 184 -18.75 10.74 7.44
C LEU A 184 -18.69 12.00 6.55
N LEU A 185 -17.60 12.16 5.80
CA LEU A 185 -17.42 13.27 4.86
C LEU A 185 -18.51 13.32 3.79
N LEU A 186 -18.91 12.16 3.26
CA LEU A 186 -19.92 12.07 2.20
C LEU A 186 -21.35 12.31 2.72
N LYS A 187 -21.70 11.74 3.87
CA LYS A 187 -23.09 11.68 4.36
C LYS A 187 -23.47 12.83 5.28
N HIS A 188 -22.52 13.35 6.05
CA HIS A 188 -22.84 14.24 7.19
C HIS A 188 -22.31 15.66 7.04
N ILE A 189 -21.31 15.88 6.18
CA ILE A 189 -20.67 17.19 6.07
C ILE A 189 -21.18 17.93 4.85
N SER A 190 -21.59 19.18 5.02
CA SER A 190 -22.00 20.06 3.92
C SER A 190 -21.03 21.23 3.78
N LEU A 191 -20.31 21.27 2.66
CA LEU A 191 -19.35 22.34 2.35
C LEU A 191 -19.94 23.22 1.26
N LYS A 192 -20.69 24.26 1.65
CA LYS A 192 -21.24 25.23 0.69
C LYS A 192 -20.09 26.02 0.06
N ASN A 193 -20.09 26.15 -1.26
CA ASN A 193 -19.12 26.92 -2.06
C ASN A 193 -17.66 26.43 -2.12
N ASP A 194 -17.35 25.20 -1.69
CA ASP A 194 -15.97 24.63 -1.74
C ASP A 194 -15.88 23.26 -2.42
N LEU A 195 -16.69 23.04 -3.46
CA LEU A 195 -16.77 21.75 -4.17
C LEU A 195 -15.41 21.27 -4.71
N SER A 196 -14.53 22.17 -5.14
CA SER A 196 -13.20 21.77 -5.64
C SER A 196 -12.30 21.24 -4.52
N LEU A 197 -12.33 21.86 -3.34
CA LEU A 197 -11.51 21.43 -2.21
C LEU A 197 -12.02 20.09 -1.68
N ARG A 198 -13.34 19.96 -1.49
CA ARG A 198 -13.99 18.71 -1.10
C ARG A 198 -13.66 17.58 -2.08
N ARG A 199 -13.78 17.82 -3.38
CA ARG A 199 -13.50 16.81 -4.41
C ARG A 199 -12.06 16.33 -4.33
N LYS A 200 -11.08 17.25 -4.23
CA LYS A 200 -9.66 16.89 -4.12
C LYS A 200 -9.38 16.08 -2.86
N PHE A 201 -9.88 16.52 -1.71
CA PHE A 201 -9.72 15.82 -0.45
C PHE A 201 -10.28 14.38 -0.51
N LEU A 202 -11.50 14.22 -1.04
CA LEU A 202 -12.10 12.90 -1.21
C LEU A 202 -11.28 12.02 -2.18
N PHE A 203 -10.81 12.55 -3.31
CA PHE A 203 -9.98 11.76 -4.22
C PHE A 203 -8.68 11.30 -3.56
N SER A 204 -8.01 12.16 -2.79
CA SER A 204 -6.80 11.77 -2.05
C SER A 204 -7.09 10.68 -1.00
N LEU A 205 -8.26 10.71 -0.35
CA LEU A 205 -8.67 9.65 0.57
C LEU A 205 -8.97 8.33 -0.17
N PHE A 206 -9.62 8.38 -1.33
CA PHE A 206 -9.86 7.18 -2.14
C PHE A 206 -8.57 6.57 -2.70
N GLU A 207 -7.62 7.41 -3.08
CA GLU A 207 -6.30 6.97 -3.53
C GLU A 207 -5.52 6.30 -2.41
N LEU A 208 -5.50 6.91 -1.22
CA LEU A 208 -4.89 6.32 -0.02
C LEU A 208 -5.55 4.98 0.35
N GLU A 209 -6.89 4.93 0.36
CA GLU A 209 -7.61 3.70 0.66
C GLU A 209 -7.25 2.60 -0.33
N PHE A 210 -7.28 2.90 -1.62
CA PHE A 210 -6.97 1.92 -2.66
C PHE A 210 -5.58 1.30 -2.46
N ASP A 211 -4.60 2.15 -2.16
CA ASP A 211 -3.21 1.72 -1.98
C ASP A 211 -2.99 0.97 -0.65
N LEU A 212 -3.59 1.44 0.45
CA LEU A 212 -3.56 0.73 1.74
C LEU A 212 -4.19 -0.65 1.66
N ASN A 213 -5.31 -0.82 0.94
CA ASN A 213 -5.90 -2.16 0.77
C ASN A 213 -4.94 -3.10 0.03
N ILE A 214 -4.26 -2.61 -1.01
CA ILE A 214 -3.27 -3.40 -1.75
C ILE A 214 -2.09 -3.76 -0.84
N HIS A 215 -1.61 -2.79 -0.06
CA HIS A 215 -0.56 -2.97 0.95
C HIS A 215 -0.91 -4.10 1.93
N SER A 216 -2.08 -4.04 2.57
CA SER A 216 -2.55 -5.09 3.49
C SER A 216 -2.64 -6.45 2.81
N ILE A 217 -3.09 -6.52 1.55
CA ILE A 217 -3.17 -7.78 0.81
C ILE A 217 -1.78 -8.36 0.54
N ILE A 218 -0.81 -7.51 0.15
CA ILE A 218 0.58 -7.95 -0.06
C ILE A 218 1.14 -8.52 1.24
N GLU A 219 0.90 -7.86 2.36
CA GLU A 219 1.38 -8.32 3.67
C GLU A 219 0.72 -9.63 4.10
N GLU A 220 -0.60 -9.65 4.16
CA GLU A 220 -1.33 -10.79 4.74
C GLU A 220 -1.39 -12.02 3.83
N LYS A 221 -1.48 -11.81 2.50
CA LYS A 221 -1.73 -12.89 1.54
C LYS A 221 -0.48 -13.31 0.79
N ILE A 222 0.59 -12.51 0.84
CA ILE A 222 1.85 -12.82 0.13
C ILE A 222 3.00 -12.94 1.12
N LEU A 223 3.34 -11.87 1.84
CA LEU A 223 4.52 -11.82 2.71
C LEU A 223 4.42 -12.80 3.88
N LEU A 224 3.35 -12.74 4.69
CA LEU A 224 3.20 -13.63 5.85
C LEU A 224 3.17 -15.13 5.47
N PRO A 225 2.47 -15.56 4.40
CA PRO A 225 2.54 -16.95 3.95
C PRO A 225 3.95 -17.39 3.49
N LEU A 226 4.72 -16.49 2.88
CA LEU A 226 6.12 -16.78 2.50
C LEU A 226 7.01 -16.93 3.75
N VAL A 227 6.86 -16.01 4.71
CA VAL A 227 7.57 -16.06 6.00
C VAL A 227 7.25 -17.36 6.75
N GLY A 228 5.97 -17.72 6.87
CA GLY A 228 5.56 -18.95 7.57
C GLY A 228 6.13 -20.23 6.95
N LYS A 229 6.34 -20.27 5.62
CA LYS A 229 7.03 -21.39 4.98
C LYS A 229 8.47 -21.50 5.46
N ILE A 230 9.20 -20.39 5.51
CA ILE A 230 10.59 -20.35 5.96
C ILE A 230 10.69 -20.76 7.45
N GLU A 231 9.77 -20.30 8.30
CA GLU A 231 9.74 -20.68 9.72
C GLU A 231 9.48 -22.18 9.95
N THR A 232 8.74 -22.83 9.05
CA THR A 232 8.42 -24.27 9.14
C THR A 232 9.40 -25.18 8.41
N GLU A 233 10.30 -24.63 7.59
CA GLU A 233 11.35 -25.42 6.95
C GLU A 233 12.36 -25.87 8.02
N PRO A 234 12.57 -27.18 8.22
CA PRO A 234 13.59 -27.66 9.15
C PRO A 234 14.97 -27.19 8.67
N GLU A 235 15.78 -26.65 9.59
CA GLU A 235 17.21 -26.41 9.35
C GLU A 235 17.82 -27.74 8.86
N ASN A 236 18.02 -27.86 7.54
CA ASN A 236 18.83 -28.94 7.00
C ASN A 236 20.27 -28.65 7.45
N GLY A 237 20.68 -29.36 8.51
CA GLY A 237 22.02 -29.29 9.09
C GLY A 237 23.14 -29.76 8.18
#